data_AF-A0A645HHY3-F1
#
_entry.id   AF-A0A645HHY3-F1
#
_cell.length_a   1.000
_cell.length_b   1.000
_cell.length_c   1.000
_cell.angle_alpha   90.00
_cell.angle_beta   90.00
_cell.angle_gamma   90.00
#
_symmetry.space_group_name_H-M   'P 1'
#
loop_
_entity.id
_entity.type
_entity.pdbx_description
1 polymer ?
#
loop_
_entity_poly.entity_id
_entity_poly.type
_entity_poly.pdbx_seq_one_letter_code
_entity_poly.pdbx_strand_id
1 'polypeptide(L)'
;MVFVAGKYNGEYLTQAPYSTKLASVAGTWSLVISLVIAIISVIILNYKRFKEVTVINSLNQGAFGSLLAILNTAAEVGYGNVIQSLAAFEIVKMAILGISSNPIISEAISVNILAGITGSASGGMSIALGTLGKTYYDLAIQQGINPEVLHRIAALACGGLDTLPHNGAVITLLSICGLTHKESYVDIGMVSVIIPIAGTIIAILLAMMGIV
;
A
#
# COMPACT_ATOMS: atom_id res chain seq x y z
N MET A 1 -1.64 16.01 1.87
CA MET A 1 -2.65 17.05 1.55
C MET A 1 -3.52 16.51 0.42
N VAL A 2 -4.81 16.26 0.68
CA VAL A 2 -5.73 15.75 -0.36
C VAL A 2 -6.16 16.96 -1.20
N PHE A 3 -5.68 17.07 -2.43
CA PHE A 3 -5.88 18.22 -3.33
C PHE A 3 -7.36 18.59 -3.51
N VAL A 4 -8.24 17.60 -3.36
CA VAL A 4 -9.69 17.70 -3.56
C VAL A 4 -10.48 17.91 -2.26
N ALA A 5 -9.91 17.65 -1.09
CA ALA A 5 -10.65 17.76 0.18
C ALA A 5 -10.75 19.21 0.66
N GLY A 6 -11.98 19.68 0.91
CA GLY A 6 -12.25 20.97 1.54
C GLY A 6 -12.44 22.18 0.61
N LYS A 7 -12.21 22.04 -0.70
CA LYS A 7 -12.39 23.14 -1.68
C LYS A 7 -13.56 22.95 -2.66
N TYR A 8 -14.17 21.77 -2.72
CA TYR A 8 -15.20 21.42 -3.69
C TYR A 8 -16.50 21.04 -2.99
N ASN A 9 -17.65 21.55 -3.47
CA ASN A 9 -18.96 21.08 -3.02
C ASN A 9 -19.19 19.64 -3.56
N GLY A 10 -19.25 18.67 -2.65
CA GLY A 10 -19.44 17.26 -2.94
C GLY A 10 -20.88 16.76 -2.72
N GLU A 11 -21.87 17.63 -2.53
CA GLU A 11 -23.26 17.24 -2.23
C GLU A 11 -23.87 16.39 -3.35
N TYR A 12 -23.46 16.57 -4.61
CA TYR A 12 -23.95 15.74 -5.71
C TYR A 12 -23.55 14.26 -5.56
N LEU A 13 -22.48 13.96 -4.81
CA LEU A 13 -22.02 12.58 -4.58
C LEU A 13 -22.94 11.80 -3.65
N THR A 14 -23.69 12.48 -2.78
CA THR A 14 -24.61 11.82 -1.85
C THR A 14 -25.92 11.40 -2.54
N GLN A 15 -26.22 12.00 -3.69
CA GLN A 15 -27.38 11.68 -4.51
C GLN A 15 -27.11 10.45 -5.39
N ALA A 16 -28.18 9.75 -5.78
CA ALA A 16 -28.09 8.70 -6.80
C ALA A 16 -27.58 9.32 -8.12
N PRO A 17 -26.72 8.62 -8.90
CA PRO A 17 -26.32 7.21 -8.78
C PRO A 17 -25.07 6.96 -7.90
N TYR A 18 -24.48 7.99 -7.30
CA TYR A 18 -23.15 7.89 -6.69
C TYR A 18 -23.17 7.36 -5.25
N SER A 19 -24.18 7.75 -4.46
CA SER A 19 -24.42 7.26 -3.08
C SER A 19 -23.15 7.19 -2.20
N THR A 20 -22.25 8.15 -2.35
CA THR A 20 -20.94 8.18 -1.70
C THR A 20 -20.68 9.55 -1.07
N LYS A 21 -19.56 9.67 -0.35
CA LYS A 21 -19.13 10.92 0.28
C LYS A 21 -17.84 11.39 -0.37
N LEU A 22 -17.64 12.71 -0.44
CA LEU A 22 -16.40 13.28 -0.97
C LEU A 22 -15.17 12.72 -0.24
N ALA A 23 -15.24 12.54 1.08
CA ALA A 23 -14.17 11.95 1.88
C ALA A 23 -13.74 10.55 1.41
N SER A 24 -14.66 9.75 0.87
CA SER A 24 -14.40 8.39 0.40
C SER A 24 -13.67 8.35 -0.96
N VAL A 25 -13.80 9.40 -1.78
CA VAL A 25 -13.25 9.43 -3.15
C VAL A 25 -12.14 10.46 -3.34
N ALA A 26 -12.03 11.44 -2.45
CA ALA A 26 -11.10 12.55 -2.58
C ALA A 26 -9.64 12.11 -2.62
N GLY A 27 -9.27 11.06 -1.87
CA GLY A 27 -7.93 10.48 -1.90
C GLY A 27 -7.57 9.95 -3.29
N THR A 28 -8.41 9.06 -3.83
CA THR A 28 -8.24 8.47 -5.16
C THR A 28 -8.22 9.54 -6.26
N TRP A 29 -9.11 10.52 -6.19
CA TRP A 29 -9.15 11.61 -7.17
C TRP A 29 -7.91 12.49 -7.10
N SER A 30 -7.45 12.81 -5.89
CA SER A 30 -6.20 13.57 -5.73
C SER A 30 -5.03 12.83 -6.35
N LEU A 31 -4.94 11.51 -6.16
CA LEU A 31 -3.91 10.66 -6.76
C LEU A 31 -3.99 10.66 -8.29
N VAL A 32 -5.18 10.49 -8.88
CA VAL A 32 -5.39 10.54 -10.33
C VAL A 32 -4.97 11.90 -10.91
N ILE A 33 -5.41 13.00 -10.29
CA ILE A 33 -5.05 14.36 -10.74
C ILE A 33 -3.53 14.57 -10.65
N SER A 34 -2.89 14.18 -9.55
CA SER A 34 -1.44 14.27 -9.39
C SER A 34 -0.68 13.48 -10.44
N LEU A 35 -1.13 12.25 -10.76
CA LEU A 35 -0.52 11.43 -11.81
C LEU A 35 -0.66 12.06 -13.19
N VAL A 36 -1.84 12.60 -13.53
CA VAL A 36 -2.07 13.30 -14.80
C VAL A 36 -1.15 14.52 -14.93
N ILE A 37 -1.05 15.33 -13.86
CA ILE A 37 -0.13 16.48 -13.83
C ILE A 37 1.31 16.02 -14.02
N ALA A 38 1.74 14.97 -13.31
CA ALA A 38 3.10 14.43 -13.44
C ALA A 38 3.39 13.95 -14.88
N ILE A 39 2.46 13.24 -15.52
CA ILE A 39 2.58 12.80 -16.92
C ILE A 39 2.74 14.01 -17.85
N ILE A 40 1.89 15.03 -17.70
CA ILE A 40 1.96 16.26 -18.50
C ILE A 40 3.30 16.96 -18.28
N SER A 41 3.74 17.11 -17.03
CA SER A 41 5.04 17.71 -16.69
C SER A 41 6.21 16.96 -17.34
N VAL A 42 6.21 15.62 -17.29
CA VAL A 42 7.25 14.80 -17.93
C VAL A 42 7.27 15.01 -19.45
N ILE A 43 6.10 15.04 -20.09
CA ILE A 43 5.97 15.29 -21.53
C ILE A 43 6.52 16.67 -21.91
N ILE A 44 6.15 17.72 -21.16
CA ILE A 44 6.61 19.09 -21.41
C ILE A 44 8.12 19.21 -21.22
N LEU A 45 8.65 18.71 -20.10
CA LEU A 45 10.09 18.81 -19.78
C LEU A 45 10.96 18.00 -20.76
N ASN A 46 10.42 16.93 -21.35
CA ASN A 46 11.14 16.07 -22.29
C ASN A 46 10.64 16.19 -23.74
N TYR A 47 10.01 17.31 -24.09
CA TYR A 47 9.37 17.51 -25.40
C TYR A 47 10.27 17.17 -26.59
N LYS A 48 11.58 17.45 -26.50
CA LYS A 48 12.54 17.12 -27.56
C LYS A 48 12.74 15.61 -27.76
N ARG A 49 12.78 14.82 -26.68
CA ARG A 49 12.93 13.35 -26.74
C ARG A 49 11.68 12.67 -27.29
N PHE A 50 10.50 13.21 -26.99
CA PHE A 50 9.23 12.71 -27.51
C PHE A 50 8.97 13.02 -28.99
N LYS A 51 9.80 13.84 -29.64
CA LYS A 51 9.78 13.95 -31.10
C LYS A 51 10.33 12.72 -31.81
N GLU A 52 11.25 11.99 -31.16
CA GLU A 52 11.88 10.78 -31.71
C GLU A 52 11.06 9.52 -31.37
N VAL A 53 10.49 9.46 -30.17
CA VAL A 53 9.61 8.38 -29.71
C VAL A 53 8.22 8.97 -29.50
N THR A 54 7.29 8.73 -30.42
CA THR A 54 5.94 9.32 -30.38
C THR A 54 5.31 9.15 -28.99
N VAL A 55 4.77 10.24 -28.42
CA VAL A 55 4.12 10.25 -27.10
C VAL A 55 3.10 9.12 -26.95
N ILE A 56 2.28 8.89 -27.98
CA ILE A 56 1.25 7.85 -28.00
C ILE A 56 1.85 6.46 -27.79
N ASN A 57 2.98 6.14 -28.43
CA ASN A 57 3.61 4.83 -28.27
C ASN A 57 4.13 4.62 -26.84
N SER A 58 4.69 5.67 -26.24
CA SER A 58 5.16 5.62 -24.84
C SER A 58 3.99 5.43 -23.86
N LEU A 59 2.88 6.14 -24.09
CA LEU A 59 1.67 5.98 -23.28
C LEU A 59 1.07 4.57 -23.42
N ASN A 60 1.00 4.04 -24.64
CA ASN A 60 0.51 2.68 -24.88
C ASN A 60 1.38 1.64 -24.18
N GLN A 61 2.72 1.74 -24.30
CA GLN A 61 3.64 0.83 -23.62
C GLN A 61 3.50 0.91 -22.10
N GLY A 62 3.37 2.13 -21.54
CA GLY A 62 3.11 2.32 -20.11
C GLY A 62 1.79 1.69 -19.64
N ALA A 63 0.72 1.84 -20.43
CA ALA A 63 -0.58 1.26 -20.15
C ALA A 63 -0.55 -0.29 -20.18
N PHE A 64 0.13 -0.88 -21.17
CA PHE A 64 0.30 -2.34 -21.21
C PHE A 64 1.22 -2.84 -20.09
N GLY A 65 2.29 -2.11 -19.78
CA GLY A 65 3.23 -2.46 -18.71
C GLY A 65 2.61 -2.41 -17.31
N SER A 66 1.60 -1.56 -17.08
CA SER A 66 0.92 -1.46 -15.78
C SER A 66 -0.14 -2.55 -15.56
N LEU A 67 -0.56 -3.26 -16.60
CA LEU A 67 -1.66 -4.22 -16.51
C LEU A 67 -1.38 -5.35 -15.52
N LEU A 68 -0.15 -5.89 -15.52
CA LEU A 68 0.25 -6.94 -14.58
C LEU A 68 0.17 -6.46 -13.12
N ALA A 69 0.62 -5.23 -12.85
CA ALA A 69 0.57 -4.66 -11.50
C ALA A 69 -0.89 -4.46 -11.02
N ILE A 70 -1.77 -3.97 -11.90
CA ILE A 70 -3.20 -3.81 -11.62
C ILE A 70 -3.86 -5.16 -11.36
N LEU A 71 -3.60 -6.16 -12.20
CA LEU A 71 -4.20 -7.49 -12.07
C LEU A 71 -3.75 -8.18 -10.78
N ASN A 72 -2.48 -8.05 -10.38
CA ASN A 72 -1.99 -8.59 -9.12
C ASN A 72 -2.74 -7.96 -7.92
N THR A 73 -2.85 -6.63 -7.90
CA THR A 73 -3.55 -5.93 -6.81
C THR A 73 -5.03 -6.31 -6.76
N ALA A 74 -5.70 -6.40 -7.92
CA ALA A 74 -7.10 -6.80 -8.01
C ALA A 74 -7.32 -8.25 -7.54
N ALA A 75 -6.41 -9.16 -7.92
CA ALA A 75 -6.44 -10.55 -7.48
C ALA A 75 -6.21 -10.68 -5.96
N GLU A 76 -5.31 -9.90 -5.38
CA GLU A 76 -5.06 -9.86 -3.94
C GLU A 76 -6.29 -9.37 -3.15
N VAL A 77 -6.94 -8.28 -3.60
CA VAL A 77 -8.17 -7.78 -2.98
C VAL A 77 -9.31 -8.78 -3.13
N GLY A 78 -9.46 -9.38 -4.31
CA GLY A 78 -10.45 -10.43 -4.56
C GLY A 78 -10.24 -11.66 -3.66
N TYR A 79 -9.00 -12.13 -3.56
CA TYR A 79 -8.62 -13.21 -2.66
C TYR A 79 -8.96 -12.86 -1.21
N GLY A 80 -8.56 -11.67 -0.73
CA GLY A 80 -8.85 -11.16 0.60
C GLY A 80 -10.34 -11.21 0.96
N ASN A 81 -11.20 -10.74 0.07
CA ASN A 81 -12.65 -10.75 0.26
C ASN A 81 -13.22 -12.19 0.35
N VAL A 82 -12.66 -13.13 -0.42
CA VAL A 82 -13.10 -14.54 -0.37
C VAL A 82 -12.64 -15.19 0.93
N ILE A 83 -11.37 -15.04 1.32
CA ILE A 83 -10.85 -15.70 2.53
C ILE A 83 -11.51 -15.19 3.81
N GLN A 84 -11.89 -13.91 3.87
CA GLN A 84 -12.65 -13.35 4.99
C GLN A 84 -13.99 -14.04 5.23
N SER A 85 -14.60 -14.64 4.20
CA SER A 85 -15.88 -15.34 4.32
C SER A 85 -15.76 -16.77 4.84
N LEU A 86 -14.54 -17.33 4.91
CA LEU A 86 -14.30 -18.71 5.32
C LEU A 86 -14.28 -18.85 6.83
N ALA A 87 -14.98 -19.84 7.39
CA ALA A 87 -14.96 -20.12 8.83
C ALA A 87 -13.55 -20.43 9.37
N ALA A 88 -12.70 -21.06 8.55
CA ALA A 88 -11.31 -21.34 8.91
C ALA A 88 -10.47 -20.07 9.14
N PHE A 89 -10.88 -18.94 8.53
CA PHE A 89 -10.17 -17.69 8.66
C PHE A 89 -10.23 -17.12 10.09
N GLU A 90 -11.28 -17.41 10.86
CA GLU A 90 -11.37 -16.99 12.26
C GLU A 90 -10.23 -17.59 13.13
N ILE A 91 -9.73 -18.79 12.80
CA ILE A 91 -8.57 -19.38 13.49
C ILE A 91 -7.32 -18.54 13.23
N VAL A 92 -7.10 -18.15 11.98
CA VAL A 92 -5.96 -17.32 11.57
C VAL A 92 -6.05 -15.94 12.21
N LYS A 93 -7.23 -15.33 12.18
CA LYS A 93 -7.52 -14.06 12.86
C LYS A 93 -7.23 -14.13 14.35
N MET A 94 -7.67 -15.18 15.05
CA MET A 94 -7.38 -15.34 16.48
C MET A 94 -5.89 -15.56 16.74
N ALA A 95 -5.19 -16.32 15.90
CA ALA A 95 -3.74 -16.49 16.00
C ALA A 95 -3.01 -15.14 15.84
N ILE A 96 -3.42 -14.33 14.87
CA ILE A 96 -2.86 -13.00 14.61
C ILE A 96 -3.15 -12.03 15.77
N LEU A 97 -4.41 -11.94 16.21
CA LEU A 97 -4.79 -11.07 17.33
C LEU A 97 -4.13 -11.50 18.65
N GLY A 98 -3.81 -12.78 18.79
CA GLY A 98 -3.07 -13.32 19.93
C GLY A 98 -1.59 -12.94 20.00
N ILE A 99 -1.03 -12.32 18.94
CA ILE A 99 0.39 -11.92 18.90
C ILE A 99 0.69 -10.84 19.95
N SER A 100 -0.21 -9.87 20.13
CA SER A 100 -0.02 -8.77 21.07
C SER A 100 -1.37 -8.16 21.48
N SER A 101 -1.48 -7.76 22.74
CA SER A 101 -2.63 -7.01 23.26
C SER A 101 -2.66 -5.56 22.78
N ASN A 102 -1.54 -5.05 22.27
CA ASN A 102 -1.46 -3.71 21.69
C ASN A 102 -1.80 -3.77 20.19
N PRO A 103 -2.89 -3.11 19.74
CA PRO A 103 -3.36 -3.19 18.36
C PRO A 103 -2.35 -2.59 17.36
N ILE A 104 -1.54 -1.62 17.76
CA ILE A 104 -0.49 -1.03 16.90
C ILE A 104 0.57 -2.09 16.57
N ILE A 105 1.03 -2.82 17.58
CA ILE A 105 2.05 -3.86 17.41
C ILE A 105 1.47 -5.03 16.61
N SER A 106 0.27 -5.47 16.98
CA SER A 106 -0.40 -6.60 16.33
C SER A 106 -0.68 -6.33 14.85
N GLU A 107 -1.16 -5.12 14.52
CA GLU A 107 -1.37 -4.67 13.15
C GLU A 107 -0.04 -4.60 12.36
N ALA A 108 1.00 -4.00 12.92
CA ALA A 108 2.29 -3.87 12.25
C ALA A 108 2.90 -5.23 11.88
N ILE A 109 2.80 -6.21 12.79
CA ILE A 109 3.28 -7.57 12.55
C ILE A 109 2.41 -8.25 11.49
N SER A 110 1.09 -8.11 11.57
CA SER A 110 0.15 -8.69 10.60
C SER A 110 0.43 -8.20 9.18
N VAL A 111 0.57 -6.88 9.02
CA VAL A 111 0.81 -6.24 7.73
C VAL A 111 2.16 -6.68 7.17
N ASN A 112 3.22 -6.71 7.99
CA ASN A 112 4.53 -7.18 7.55
C ASN A 112 4.50 -8.64 7.10
N ILE A 113 3.93 -9.54 7.90
CA ILE A 113 3.88 -10.97 7.57
C ILE A 113 3.11 -11.18 6.27
N LEU A 114 1.95 -10.55 6.11
CA LEU A 114 1.16 -10.67 4.90
C LEU A 114 1.86 -10.06 3.68
N ALA A 115 2.53 -8.91 3.84
CA ALA A 115 3.34 -8.33 2.78
C ALA A 115 4.52 -9.23 2.37
N GLY A 116 5.13 -9.93 3.33
CA GLY A 116 6.16 -10.92 3.07
C GLY A 116 5.65 -12.16 2.36
N ILE A 117 4.48 -12.68 2.74
CA ILE A 117 3.85 -13.83 2.07
C ILE A 117 3.49 -13.48 0.62
N THR A 118 2.91 -12.30 0.40
CA THR A 118 2.53 -11.86 -0.95
C THR A 118 3.71 -11.41 -1.79
N GLY A 119 4.81 -10.96 -1.16
CA GLY A 119 5.90 -10.27 -1.85
C GLY A 119 5.44 -8.94 -2.47
N SER A 120 4.49 -8.26 -1.82
CA SER A 120 3.83 -7.04 -2.31
C SER A 120 3.35 -6.19 -1.13
N ALA A 121 3.90 -4.98 -0.99
CA ALA A 121 3.56 -4.06 0.10
C ALA A 121 2.06 -3.69 0.08
N SER A 122 1.58 -3.18 -1.05
CA SER A 122 0.18 -2.79 -1.21
C SER A 122 -0.76 -3.98 -1.11
N GLY A 123 -0.34 -5.16 -1.57
CA GLY A 123 -1.11 -6.38 -1.46
C GLY A 123 -1.28 -6.89 -0.05
N GLY A 124 -0.16 -6.99 0.68
CA GLY A 124 -0.14 -7.43 2.07
C GLY A 124 -0.94 -6.51 2.99
N MET A 125 -0.78 -5.20 2.83
CA MET A 125 -1.61 -4.21 3.53
C MET A 125 -3.10 -4.38 3.20
N SER A 126 -3.44 -4.54 1.93
CA SER A 126 -4.83 -4.65 1.48
C SER A 126 -5.52 -5.90 2.07
N ILE A 127 -4.81 -7.03 2.11
CA ILE A 127 -5.30 -8.26 2.75
C ILE A 127 -5.43 -8.04 4.27
N ALA A 128 -4.41 -7.47 4.92
CA ALA A 128 -4.40 -7.24 6.36
C ALA A 128 -5.55 -6.31 6.80
N LEU A 129 -5.67 -5.13 6.18
CA LEU A 129 -6.66 -4.12 6.55
C LEU A 129 -8.05 -4.45 6.06
N GLY A 130 -8.19 -5.08 4.88
CA GLY A 130 -9.47 -5.57 4.40
C GLY A 130 -10.08 -6.55 5.39
N THR A 131 -9.23 -7.36 6.04
CA THR A 131 -9.67 -8.46 6.86
C THR A 131 -9.75 -8.14 8.35
N LEU A 132 -8.73 -7.46 8.89
CA LEU A 132 -8.56 -7.19 10.31
C LEU A 132 -8.71 -5.71 10.65
N GLY A 133 -8.73 -4.83 9.65
CA GLY A 133 -8.71 -3.38 9.86
C GLY A 133 -9.88 -2.89 10.72
N LYS A 134 -11.08 -3.44 10.56
CA LYS A 134 -12.23 -3.10 11.43
C LYS A 134 -11.98 -3.53 12.88
N THR A 135 -11.41 -4.72 13.08
CA THR A 135 -11.08 -5.22 14.42
C THR A 135 -10.00 -4.35 15.09
N TYR A 136 -8.93 -3.99 14.36
CA TYR A 136 -7.91 -3.08 14.90
C TYR A 136 -8.45 -1.69 15.18
N TYR A 137 -9.31 -1.16 14.31
CA TYR A 137 -9.99 0.11 14.54
C TYR A 137 -10.80 0.08 15.84
N ASP A 138 -11.62 -0.95 16.05
CA ASP A 138 -12.44 -1.06 17.26
C ASP A 138 -11.59 -1.20 18.52
N LEU A 139 -10.51 -1.99 18.47
CA LEU A 139 -9.55 -2.13 19.56
C LEU A 139 -8.83 -0.81 19.88
N ALA A 140 -8.43 -0.06 18.85
CA ALA A 140 -7.80 1.24 19.03
C ALA A 140 -8.73 2.24 19.70
N ILE A 141 -10.00 2.33 19.27
CA ILE A 141 -10.98 3.20 19.92
C ILE A 141 -11.18 2.81 21.39
N GLN A 142 -11.26 1.52 21.71
CA GLN A 142 -11.38 1.04 23.09
C GLN A 142 -10.17 1.39 23.97
N GLN A 143 -8.97 1.43 23.37
CA GLN A 143 -7.72 1.77 24.07
C GLN A 143 -7.37 3.26 24.00
N GLY A 144 -8.24 4.11 23.42
CA GLY A 144 -7.99 5.55 23.28
C GLY A 144 -6.89 5.89 22.27
N ILE A 145 -6.56 4.99 21.35
CA ILE A 145 -5.55 5.17 20.30
C ILE A 145 -6.20 5.88 19.11
N ASN A 146 -5.55 6.92 18.60
CA ASN A 146 -6.01 7.62 17.40
C ASN A 146 -5.90 6.69 16.17
N PRO A 147 -6.99 6.45 15.41
CA PRO A 147 -6.96 5.62 14.20
C PRO A 147 -5.96 6.07 13.12
N GLU A 148 -5.58 7.36 13.10
CA GLU A 148 -4.52 7.83 12.20
C GLU A 148 -3.17 7.16 12.49
N VAL A 149 -2.89 6.82 13.75
CA VAL A 149 -1.67 6.11 14.16
C VAL A 149 -1.65 4.72 13.53
N LEU A 150 -2.75 3.98 13.62
CA LEU A 150 -2.87 2.65 13.00
C LEU A 150 -2.56 2.74 11.51
N HIS A 151 -3.17 3.68 10.80
CA HIS A 151 -2.93 3.83 9.36
C HIS A 151 -1.47 4.18 9.03
N ARG A 152 -0.83 5.07 9.79
CA ARG A 152 0.60 5.42 9.59
C ARG A 152 1.50 4.21 9.85
N ILE A 153 1.23 3.44 10.90
CA ILE A 153 2.00 2.24 11.25
C ILE A 153 1.79 1.16 10.20
N ALA A 154 0.56 0.90 9.75
CA ALA A 154 0.29 -0.01 8.65
C ALA A 154 1.05 0.41 7.37
N ALA A 155 1.07 1.70 7.05
CA ALA A 155 1.80 2.27 5.91
C ALA A 155 3.31 2.07 5.97
N LEU A 156 3.90 2.16 7.16
CA LEU A 156 5.31 1.86 7.36
C LEU A 156 5.58 0.35 7.34
N ALA A 157 4.73 -0.42 8.01
CA ALA A 157 4.87 -1.86 8.15
C ALA A 157 4.77 -2.60 6.82
N CYS A 158 4.02 -2.10 5.84
CA CYS A 158 3.88 -2.79 4.57
C CYS A 158 5.16 -2.83 3.74
N GLY A 159 6.13 -1.94 3.99
CA GLY A 159 7.40 -1.87 3.27
C GLY A 159 8.54 -2.63 3.94
N GLY A 160 8.27 -3.47 4.94
CA GLY A 160 9.31 -4.27 5.61
C GLY A 160 9.61 -5.56 4.85
N LEU A 161 8.77 -6.57 5.02
CA LEU A 161 9.01 -7.89 4.41
C LEU A 161 8.57 -8.02 2.95
N ASP A 162 8.04 -6.96 2.32
CA ASP A 162 7.53 -7.05 0.94
C ASP A 162 8.62 -7.34 -0.09
N THR A 163 9.86 -6.91 0.15
CA THR A 163 11.00 -7.04 -0.76
C THR A 163 11.88 -8.28 -0.50
N LEU A 164 11.27 -9.36 -0.02
CA LEU A 164 11.91 -10.68 0.04
C LEU A 164 12.28 -11.22 -1.36
N PRO A 165 13.14 -12.25 -1.50
CA PRO A 165 13.72 -12.64 -2.79
C PRO A 165 12.71 -13.02 -3.89
N HIS A 166 11.50 -13.43 -3.51
CA HIS A 166 10.40 -13.77 -4.42
C HIS A 166 9.59 -12.56 -4.90
N ASN A 167 9.87 -11.35 -4.40
CA ASN A 167 9.22 -10.12 -4.82
C ASN A 167 9.43 -9.84 -6.31
N GLY A 168 8.34 -9.63 -7.05
CA GLY A 168 8.38 -9.41 -8.49
C GLY A 168 9.12 -8.14 -8.92
N ALA A 169 9.07 -7.07 -8.12
CA ALA A 169 9.80 -5.84 -8.40
C ALA A 169 11.32 -6.02 -8.23
N VAL A 170 11.77 -6.78 -7.22
CA VAL A 170 13.17 -7.15 -7.02
C VAL A 170 13.67 -7.99 -8.20
N ILE A 171 12.91 -9.01 -8.62
CA ILE A 171 13.27 -9.85 -9.77
C ILE A 171 13.38 -9.00 -11.05
N THR A 172 12.44 -8.08 -11.26
CA THR A 172 12.43 -7.20 -12.42
C THR A 172 13.61 -6.22 -12.42
N LEU A 173 13.91 -5.61 -11.27
CA LEU A 173 15.05 -4.72 -11.09
C LEU A 173 16.35 -5.44 -11.46
N LEU A 174 16.58 -6.63 -10.89
CA LEU A 174 17.76 -7.44 -11.15
C LEU A 174 17.89 -7.81 -12.63
N SER A 175 16.77 -8.21 -13.27
CA SER A 175 16.72 -8.52 -14.70
C SER A 175 17.08 -7.31 -15.58
N ILE A 176 16.54 -6.13 -15.28
CA ILE A 176 16.83 -4.89 -16.03
C ILE A 176 18.29 -4.46 -15.83
N CYS A 177 18.82 -4.60 -14.62
CA CYS A 177 20.20 -4.26 -14.30
C CYS A 177 21.22 -5.31 -14.76
N GLY A 178 20.79 -6.50 -15.18
CA GLY A 178 21.67 -7.61 -15.54
C GLY A 178 22.44 -8.20 -14.35
N LEU A 179 21.87 -8.12 -13.15
CA LEU A 179 22.46 -8.58 -11.89
C LEU A 179 21.68 -9.80 -11.37
N THR A 180 22.33 -10.60 -10.54
CA THR A 180 21.72 -11.73 -9.84
C THR A 180 21.39 -11.38 -8.39
N HIS A 181 20.47 -12.12 -7.76
CA HIS A 181 20.19 -11.95 -6.32
C HIS A 181 21.46 -12.07 -5.48
N LYS A 182 22.40 -12.94 -5.85
CA LYS A 182 23.65 -13.12 -5.11
C LYS A 182 24.52 -11.85 -5.12
N GLU A 183 24.45 -11.07 -6.19
CA GLU A 183 25.29 -9.87 -6.36
C GLU A 183 24.71 -8.65 -5.66
N SER A 184 23.39 -8.48 -5.64
CA SER A 184 22.79 -7.20 -5.21
C SER A 184 21.70 -7.32 -4.14
N TYR A 185 21.25 -8.53 -3.78
CA TYR A 185 20.14 -8.68 -2.84
C TYR A 185 20.49 -8.19 -1.43
N VAL A 186 21.76 -8.26 -1.01
CA VAL A 186 22.17 -7.76 0.30
C VAL A 186 21.94 -6.26 0.40
N ASP A 187 22.35 -5.50 -0.61
CA ASP A 187 22.15 -4.05 -0.63
C ASP A 187 20.67 -3.69 -0.69
N ILE A 188 19.90 -4.40 -1.54
CA ILE A 188 18.44 -4.25 -1.64
C ILE A 188 17.80 -4.51 -0.28
N GLY A 189 18.04 -5.68 0.32
CA GLY A 189 17.47 -6.07 1.61
C GLY A 189 17.85 -5.12 2.74
N MET A 190 19.05 -4.54 2.73
CA MET A 190 19.43 -3.54 3.72
C MET A 190 18.55 -2.28 3.61
N VAL A 191 18.36 -1.75 2.40
CA VAL A 191 17.60 -0.50 2.20
C VAL A 191 16.08 -0.69 2.17
N SER A 192 15.60 -1.88 1.81
CA SER A 192 14.18 -2.15 1.57
C SER A 192 13.56 -3.14 2.56
N VAL A 193 14.33 -3.81 3.41
CA VAL A 193 13.80 -4.67 4.49
C VAL A 193 14.26 -4.17 5.85
N ILE A 194 15.58 -4.09 6.07
CA ILE A 194 16.14 -3.81 7.39
C ILE A 194 15.84 -2.38 7.84
N ILE A 195 16.15 -1.39 7.00
CA ILE A 195 15.88 0.03 7.32
C ILE A 195 14.38 0.30 7.50
N PRO A 196 13.47 -0.17 6.62
CA PRO A 196 12.03 -0.01 6.83
C PRO A 196 11.53 -0.67 8.12
N ILE A 197 11.93 -1.91 8.43
CA ILE A 197 11.55 -2.58 9.69
C ILE A 197 12.04 -1.79 10.89
N ALA A 198 13.30 -1.32 10.87
CA ALA A 198 13.83 -0.48 11.94
C ALA A 198 13.03 0.83 12.08
N GLY A 199 12.68 1.47 10.96
CA GLY A 199 11.83 2.65 10.93
C GLY A 199 10.44 2.39 11.50
N THR A 200 9.81 1.27 11.17
CA THR A 200 8.52 0.85 11.73
C THR A 200 8.63 0.64 13.24
N ILE A 201 9.69 -0.03 13.73
CA ILE A 201 9.91 -0.22 15.18
C ILE A 201 10.04 1.12 15.89
N ILE A 202 10.84 2.05 15.36
CA ILE A 202 10.99 3.39 15.92
C ILE A 202 9.64 4.12 15.95
N ALA A 203 8.88 4.07 14.86
CA ALA A 203 7.56 4.70 14.78
C ALA A 203 6.57 4.10 15.79
N ILE A 204 6.59 2.78 16.00
CA ILE A 204 5.78 2.11 17.03
C ILE A 204 6.17 2.62 18.43
N LEU A 205 7.47 2.69 18.73
CA LEU A 205 7.94 3.18 20.04
C LEU A 205 7.51 4.63 20.28
N LEU A 206 7.66 5.50 19.29
CA LEU A 206 7.21 6.89 19.36
C LEU A 206 5.69 6.98 19.55
N ALA A 207 4.92 6.21 18.79
CA ALA A 207 3.47 6.14 18.91
C ALA A 207 3.04 5.69 20.31
N MET A 208 3.73 4.71 20.90
CA MET A 208 3.50 4.24 22.28
C MET A 208 3.83 5.31 23.33
N MET A 209 4.76 6.23 23.04
CA MET A 209 5.07 7.38 23.88
C MET A 209 4.10 8.56 23.67
N GLY A 210 3.11 8.42 22.79
CA GLY A 210 2.14 9.46 22.44
C GLY A 210 2.66 10.50 21.43
N ILE A 211 3.81 10.24 20.80
CA ILE A 211 4.38 11.08 19.74
C ILE A 211 3.89 10.53 18.40
N VAL A 212 2.99 11.27 17.74
CA VAL A 212 2.26 10.84 16.53
C VAL A 212 2.63 11.66 15.30
#